data_AF-A0A945KR09-F1
#
_entry.id   AF-A0A945KR09-F1
#
_cell.length_a   1.000
_cell.length_b   1.000
_cell.length_c   1.000
_cell.angle_alpha   90.00
_cell.angle_beta   90.00
_cell.angle_gamma   90.00
#
_symmetry.space_group_name_H-M   'P 1'
#
loop_
_entity.id
_entity.type
_entity.pdbx_description
1 polymer ?
#
loop_
_entity_poly.entity_id
_entity_poly.type
_entity_poly.pdbx_seq_one_letter_code
_entity_poly.pdbx_strand_id
1 'polypeptide(L)'
;MSSGFYTGVRETPDPLQQYMPDLDQLEFDGIVQVTIDPAKVAVSDFVLPVHQCMYHFWLAKWGMDKLPPSTAVDPLAFPEALGYLHLVQPNADVSDFKYRVYATCVSEIGVVDMTGKWFSESPIPSWKFYSRQLAAAVALRAPIYSENNADYQVSVMIKWCRLLLPMVDAKGTVDRILVAIVPVNRNQERAS
;
A
#
# COMPACT_ATOMS: atom_id res chain seq x y z
N MET A 1 13.29 -20.42 1.25
CA MET A 1 12.30 -19.73 2.10
C MET A 1 12.09 -18.37 1.47
N SER A 2 10.87 -18.01 1.08
CA SER A 2 10.64 -16.80 0.28
C SER A 2 11.07 -15.54 1.05
N SER A 3 12.05 -14.81 0.50
CA SER A 3 12.69 -13.62 1.07
C SER A 3 11.80 -12.39 0.89
N GLY A 4 10.69 -12.33 1.64
CA GLY A 4 9.81 -11.15 1.65
C GLY A 4 10.46 -9.93 2.31
N PHE A 5 9.99 -8.75 1.93
CA PHE A 5 10.36 -7.47 2.55
C PHE A 5 9.52 -7.16 3.79
N TYR A 6 8.62 -8.08 4.18
CA TYR A 6 7.90 -8.10 5.45
C TYR A 6 8.10 -9.43 6.19
N THR A 7 8.48 -9.33 7.47
CA THR A 7 8.76 -10.47 8.38
C THR A 7 7.85 -10.54 9.59
N GLY A 8 6.90 -9.61 9.73
CA GLY A 8 6.01 -9.58 10.89
C GLY A 8 4.99 -10.71 10.89
N VAL A 9 4.24 -10.78 11.99
CA VAL A 9 3.19 -11.77 12.20
C VAL A 9 2.17 -11.72 11.06
N ARG A 10 1.69 -12.90 10.65
CA ARG A 10 0.60 -13.07 9.67
C ARG A 10 -0.53 -13.81 10.37
N GLU A 11 -1.73 -13.25 10.33
CA GLU A 11 -2.89 -13.93 10.90
C GLU A 11 -3.27 -15.16 10.06
N THR A 12 -3.87 -16.16 10.70
CA THR A 12 -4.32 -17.37 10.02
C THR A 12 -5.66 -17.82 10.62
N PRO A 13 -6.77 -17.74 9.85
CA PRO A 13 -6.86 -17.16 8.50
C PRO A 13 -6.62 -15.64 8.51
N ASP A 14 -6.09 -15.10 7.43
CA ASP A 14 -5.93 -13.64 7.27
C ASP A 14 -7.28 -13.02 6.85
N PRO A 15 -7.78 -11.97 7.56
CA PRO A 15 -9.03 -11.31 7.22
C PRO A 15 -9.09 -10.76 5.79
N LEU A 16 -7.94 -10.46 5.17
CA LEU A 16 -7.84 -9.98 3.79
C LEU A 16 -8.36 -11.00 2.77
N GLN A 17 -8.29 -12.30 3.07
CA GLN A 17 -8.65 -13.37 2.12
C GLN A 17 -10.10 -13.24 1.61
N GLN A 18 -11.03 -12.75 2.42
CA GLN A 18 -12.43 -12.58 1.99
C GLN A 18 -12.64 -11.49 0.94
N TYR A 19 -11.70 -10.55 0.81
CA TYR A 19 -11.77 -9.42 -0.13
C TYR A 19 -10.98 -9.67 -1.42
N MET A 20 -10.09 -10.65 -1.40
CA MET A 20 -9.17 -10.93 -2.50
C MET A 20 -9.62 -12.20 -3.21
N PRO A 21 -9.94 -12.14 -4.52
CA PRO A 21 -10.24 -13.36 -5.26
C PRO A 21 -8.96 -14.20 -5.42
N ASP A 22 -9.12 -15.49 -5.72
CA ASP A 22 -8.01 -16.29 -6.23
C ASP A 22 -7.50 -15.68 -7.55
N LEU A 23 -6.19 -15.49 -7.62
CA LEU A 23 -5.54 -14.86 -8.77
C LEU A 23 -4.78 -15.91 -9.55
N ASP A 24 -5.30 -16.28 -10.72
CA ASP A 24 -4.62 -17.18 -11.66
C ASP A 24 -3.85 -16.39 -12.74
N GLN A 25 -3.10 -15.38 -12.32
CA GLN A 25 -2.33 -14.51 -13.23
C GLN A 25 -0.86 -14.45 -12.81
N LEU A 26 0.05 -14.55 -13.79
CA LEU A 26 1.50 -14.65 -13.59
C LEU A 26 2.12 -13.48 -12.81
N GLU A 27 1.54 -12.29 -12.86
CA GLU A 27 2.02 -11.11 -12.11
C GLU A 27 1.80 -11.23 -10.59
N PHE A 28 0.86 -12.10 -10.19
CA PHE A 28 0.56 -12.41 -8.80
C PHE A 28 1.13 -13.76 -8.34
N ASP A 29 1.94 -14.41 -9.18
CA ASP A 29 2.68 -15.59 -8.76
C ASP A 29 3.62 -15.24 -7.59
N GLY A 30 3.50 -15.98 -6.50
CA GLY A 30 4.23 -15.73 -5.25
C GLY A 30 3.84 -14.44 -4.51
N ILE A 31 2.64 -13.89 -4.76
CA ILE A 31 2.15 -12.69 -4.08
C ILE A 31 2.23 -12.84 -2.55
N VAL A 32 2.76 -11.80 -1.89
CA VAL A 32 2.57 -11.62 -0.45
C VAL A 32 1.46 -10.61 -0.26
N GLN A 33 0.49 -10.92 0.57
CA GLN A 33 -0.52 -9.95 1.00
C GLN A 33 -0.98 -10.33 2.40
N VAL A 34 -1.04 -9.34 3.29
CA VAL A 34 -1.31 -9.56 4.70
C VAL A 34 -1.97 -8.35 5.35
N THR A 35 -2.96 -8.58 6.20
CA THR A 35 -3.47 -7.55 7.12
C THR A 35 -2.52 -7.40 8.31
N ILE A 36 -2.16 -6.16 8.64
CA ILE A 36 -1.27 -5.83 9.74
C ILE A 36 -2.10 -5.55 10.99
N ASP A 37 -1.82 -6.28 12.07
CA ASP A 37 -2.28 -5.93 13.42
C ASP A 37 -1.25 -4.97 14.06
N PRO A 38 -1.58 -3.68 14.26
CA PRO A 38 -0.65 -2.72 14.84
C PRO A 38 -0.19 -3.03 16.27
N ALA A 39 -0.91 -3.89 16.99
CA ALA A 39 -0.50 -4.34 18.33
C ALA A 39 0.54 -5.46 18.29
N LYS A 40 0.70 -6.16 17.15
CA LYS A 40 1.57 -7.34 17.01
C LYS A 40 2.78 -7.11 16.08
N VAL A 41 2.79 -6.03 15.31
CA VAL A 41 3.79 -5.76 14.27
C VAL A 41 4.65 -4.57 14.66
N ALA A 42 5.96 -4.76 14.65
CA ALA A 42 6.94 -3.72 14.94
C ALA A 42 7.40 -3.02 13.66
N VAL A 43 7.92 -1.80 13.79
CA VAL A 43 8.55 -1.07 12.67
C VAL A 43 9.67 -1.89 12.01
N SER A 44 10.46 -2.61 12.81
CA SER A 44 11.56 -3.47 12.34
C SER A 44 11.12 -4.69 11.53
N ASP A 45 9.82 -5.01 11.50
CA ASP A 45 9.29 -6.11 10.70
C ASP A 45 9.25 -5.79 9.20
N PHE A 46 9.36 -4.50 8.85
CA PHE A 46 9.53 -4.03 7.47
C PHE A 46 11.02 -3.87 7.16
N VAL A 47 11.46 -4.41 6.01
CA VAL A 47 12.85 -4.29 5.56
C VAL A 47 13.13 -2.92 4.93
N LEU A 48 12.15 -2.38 4.21
CA LEU A 48 12.33 -1.19 3.39
C LEU A 48 12.24 0.08 4.26
N PRO A 49 13.25 0.96 4.25
CA PRO A 49 13.27 2.15 5.10
C PRO A 49 12.04 3.06 4.93
N VAL A 50 11.52 3.19 3.70
CA VAL A 50 10.30 3.96 3.42
C VAL A 50 9.08 3.36 4.13
N HIS A 51 8.96 2.02 4.17
CA HIS A 51 7.89 1.35 4.93
C HIS A 51 8.06 1.54 6.42
N GLN A 52 9.28 1.41 6.94
CA GLN A 52 9.58 1.68 8.35
C GLN A 52 9.19 3.11 8.75
N CYS A 53 9.62 4.09 7.96
CA CYS A 53 9.35 5.51 8.18
C CYS A 53 7.83 5.78 8.22
N MET A 54 7.09 5.31 7.20
CA MET A 54 5.66 5.58 7.09
C MET A 54 4.83 4.82 8.12
N TYR A 55 5.22 3.59 8.45
CA TYR A 55 4.57 2.83 9.50
C TYR A 55 4.80 3.48 10.87
N HIS A 56 6.03 3.92 11.17
CA HIS A 56 6.35 4.63 12.41
C HIS A 56 5.53 5.91 12.56
N PHE A 57 5.45 6.71 11.49
CA PHE A 57 4.60 7.91 11.47
C PHE A 57 3.14 7.58 11.77
N TRP A 58 2.59 6.59 11.08
CA TRP A 58 1.19 6.21 11.24
C TRP A 58 0.92 5.68 12.66
N LEU A 59 1.81 4.83 13.19
CA LEU A 59 1.69 4.26 14.52
C LEU A 59 1.76 5.33 15.62
N ALA A 60 2.61 6.36 15.45
CA ALA A 60 2.69 7.48 16.39
C ALA A 60 1.40 8.31 16.48
N LYS A 61 0.48 8.17 15.52
CA LYS A 61 -0.84 8.82 15.48
C LYS A 61 -1.99 7.85 15.70
N TRP A 62 -1.69 6.56 15.79
CA TRP A 62 -2.66 5.53 16.09
C TRP A 62 -2.96 5.54 17.59
N GLY A 63 -4.21 5.82 17.95
CA GLY A 63 -4.72 5.50 19.28
C GLY A 63 -5.18 4.04 19.28
N MET A 64 -5.08 3.32 20.40
CA MET A 64 -5.32 1.86 20.48
C MET A 64 -6.54 1.32 19.71
N ASP A 65 -7.57 2.13 19.45
CA ASP A 65 -8.73 1.78 18.61
C ASP A 65 -9.16 2.90 17.62
N LYS A 66 -8.26 3.86 17.35
CA LYS A 66 -8.53 5.03 16.52
C LYS A 66 -7.46 5.19 15.46
N LEU A 67 -7.89 5.00 14.21
CA LEU A 67 -7.08 5.32 13.04
C LEU A 67 -6.56 6.76 13.09
N PRO A 68 -5.34 7.02 12.57
CA PRO A 68 -4.81 8.37 12.45
C PRO A 68 -5.74 9.32 11.69
N PRO A 69 -5.85 10.59 12.10
CA PRO A 69 -6.61 11.58 11.35
C PRO A 69 -5.89 11.92 10.04
N SER A 70 -6.61 11.97 8.92
CA SER A 70 -6.03 12.25 7.60
C SER A 70 -5.41 13.65 7.50
N THR A 71 -5.85 14.59 8.34
CA THR A 71 -5.26 15.93 8.48
C THR A 71 -3.87 15.94 9.11
N ALA A 72 -3.40 14.82 9.68
CA ALA A 72 -2.04 14.71 10.23
C ALA A 72 -0.97 14.48 9.16
N VAL A 73 -1.34 14.15 7.91
CA VAL A 73 -0.36 13.99 6.83
C VAL A 73 0.10 15.36 6.38
N ASP A 74 1.38 15.64 6.63
CA ASP A 74 2.13 16.67 5.92
C ASP A 74 3.12 15.97 4.97
N PRO A 75 2.89 16.01 3.65
CA PRO A 75 3.80 15.38 2.68
C PRO A 75 5.23 15.91 2.76
N LEU A 76 5.44 17.14 3.21
CA LEU A 76 6.77 17.75 3.34
C LEU A 76 7.53 17.28 4.58
N ALA A 77 6.85 16.63 5.52
CA ALA A 77 7.48 16.11 6.74
C ALA A 77 8.37 14.88 6.48
N PHE A 78 8.32 14.28 5.27
CA PHE A 78 9.06 13.07 4.93
C PHE A 78 9.85 13.21 3.62
N PRO A 79 10.90 14.05 3.58
CA PRO A 79 11.69 14.28 2.35
C PRO A 79 12.20 12.99 1.72
N GLU A 80 12.63 12.02 2.54
CA GLU A 80 13.16 10.73 2.09
C GLU A 80 12.09 9.78 1.53
N ALA A 81 10.83 9.95 1.93
CA ALA A 81 9.73 9.10 1.49
C ALA A 81 8.92 9.75 0.36
N LEU A 82 8.97 11.07 0.18
CA LEU A 82 8.07 11.84 -0.69
C LEU A 82 7.93 11.28 -2.12
N GLY A 83 9.03 10.78 -2.70
CA GLY A 83 9.01 10.18 -4.05
C GLY A 83 8.32 8.81 -4.14
N TYR A 84 7.95 8.21 -3.02
CA TYR A 84 7.39 6.87 -2.87
C TYR A 84 5.96 6.88 -2.30
N LEU A 85 5.34 8.05 -2.13
CA LEU A 85 4.02 8.16 -1.51
C LEU A 85 2.91 8.35 -2.52
N HIS A 86 1.88 7.51 -2.43
CA HIS A 86 0.56 7.91 -2.87
C HIS A 86 -0.26 8.38 -1.69
N LEU A 87 -1.06 9.42 -1.90
CA LEU A 87 -2.19 9.73 -1.05
C LEU A 87 -3.45 9.46 -1.86
N VAL A 88 -4.25 8.51 -1.41
CA VAL A 88 -5.42 8.03 -2.14
C VAL A 88 -6.68 8.35 -1.35
N GLN A 89 -7.75 8.72 -2.05
CA GLN A 89 -9.05 9.02 -1.45
C GLN A 89 -10.15 8.14 -2.08
N PRO A 90 -10.91 7.36 -1.31
CA PRO A 90 -12.10 6.67 -1.82
C PRO A 90 -13.21 7.65 -2.22
N ASN A 91 -14.03 7.26 -3.20
CA ASN A 91 -15.34 7.85 -3.39
C ASN A 91 -16.34 7.40 -2.30
N ALA A 92 -17.57 7.89 -2.36
CA ALA A 92 -18.56 7.71 -1.28
C ALA A 92 -18.94 6.23 -1.03
N ASP A 93 -18.96 5.41 -2.08
CA ASP A 93 -19.33 3.99 -2.03
C ASP A 93 -18.11 3.06 -2.08
N VAL A 94 -16.89 3.61 -2.06
CA VAL A 94 -15.62 2.87 -2.08
C VAL A 94 -15.45 2.00 -3.34
N SER A 95 -16.13 2.36 -4.43
CA SER A 95 -16.02 1.67 -5.73
C SER A 95 -14.83 2.14 -6.57
N ASP A 96 -14.33 3.34 -6.30
CA ASP A 96 -13.20 3.94 -7.01
C ASP A 96 -12.40 4.87 -6.09
N PHE A 97 -11.18 5.18 -6.52
CA PHE A 97 -10.20 5.89 -5.73
C PHE A 97 -9.53 6.99 -6.54
N LYS A 98 -9.33 8.15 -5.92
CA LYS A 98 -8.68 9.30 -6.52
C LYS A 98 -7.27 9.48 -5.96
N TYR A 99 -6.29 9.61 -6.84
CA TYR A 99 -4.94 10.03 -6.44
C TYR A 99 -4.94 11.51 -6.07
N ARG A 100 -4.69 11.82 -4.79
CA ARG A 100 -4.41 13.17 -4.30
C ARG A 100 -2.95 13.53 -4.43
N VAL A 101 -2.08 12.55 -4.21
CA VAL A 101 -0.64 12.60 -4.48
C VAL A 101 -0.27 11.32 -5.22
N TYR A 102 0.54 11.44 -6.26
CA TYR A 102 1.08 10.31 -7.01
C TYR A 102 2.60 10.22 -6.81
N ALA A 103 3.08 9.04 -6.43
CA ALA A 103 4.50 8.81 -6.18
C ALA A 103 5.32 9.05 -7.45
N THR A 104 6.37 9.88 -7.35
CA THR A 104 7.20 10.23 -8.50
C THR A 104 7.94 9.01 -9.04
N CYS A 105 8.40 8.09 -8.18
CA CYS A 105 9.09 6.86 -8.61
C CYS A 105 8.20 6.00 -9.53
N VAL A 106 6.89 5.96 -9.27
CA VAL A 106 5.93 5.24 -10.10
C VAL A 106 5.68 5.98 -11.41
N SER A 107 5.61 7.32 -11.37
CA SER A 107 5.45 8.14 -12.58
C SER A 107 6.63 8.01 -13.54
N GLU A 108 7.86 7.89 -13.01
CA GLU A 108 9.08 7.72 -13.80
C GLU A 108 9.14 6.35 -14.48
N ILE A 109 8.72 5.29 -13.79
CA ILE A 109 8.68 3.92 -14.33
C ILE A 109 7.54 3.76 -15.35
N GLY A 110 6.36 4.27 -15.04
CA GLY A 110 5.17 4.11 -15.88
C GLY A 110 5.00 5.19 -16.97
N VAL A 111 5.81 6.25 -16.94
CA VAL A 111 5.71 7.44 -17.81
C VAL A 111 4.30 8.05 -17.83
N VAL A 112 3.60 7.99 -16.69
CA VAL A 112 2.24 8.52 -16.52
C VAL A 112 2.11 9.14 -15.13
N ASP A 113 1.67 10.39 -15.08
CA ASP A 113 1.19 11.03 -13.85
C ASP A 113 -0.34 10.82 -13.73
N MET A 114 -0.74 10.20 -12.63
CA MET A 114 -2.14 9.97 -12.28
C MET A 114 -2.66 10.93 -11.19
N THR A 115 -1.87 11.92 -10.78
CA THR A 115 -2.31 12.93 -9.80
C THR A 115 -3.60 13.59 -10.26
N GLY A 116 -4.61 13.60 -9.39
CA GLY A 116 -5.93 14.16 -9.66
C GLY A 116 -6.86 13.27 -10.50
N LYS A 117 -6.40 12.09 -10.94
CA LYS A 117 -7.19 11.11 -11.68
C LYS A 117 -7.71 9.99 -10.77
N TRP A 118 -8.75 9.33 -11.24
CA TRP A 118 -9.32 8.12 -10.66
C TRP A 118 -8.53 6.88 -11.08
N PHE A 119 -8.61 5.82 -10.28
CA PHE A 119 -7.97 4.55 -10.61
C PHE A 119 -8.56 3.93 -11.86
N SER A 120 -9.88 4.08 -12.06
CA SER A 120 -10.58 3.63 -13.28
C SER A 120 -10.11 4.31 -14.57
N GLU A 121 -9.47 5.48 -14.47
CA GLU A 121 -8.86 6.17 -15.61
C GLU A 121 -7.46 5.64 -15.95
N SER A 122 -6.93 4.68 -15.19
CA SER A 122 -5.61 4.10 -15.44
C SER A 122 -5.60 3.28 -16.74
N PRO A 123 -4.61 3.49 -17.62
CA PRO A 123 -4.43 2.66 -18.81
C PRO A 123 -3.92 1.24 -18.48
N ILE A 124 -3.50 0.98 -17.24
CA ILE A 124 -2.88 -0.28 -16.82
C ILE A 124 -3.93 -1.16 -16.09
N PRO A 125 -4.29 -2.36 -16.59
CA PRO A 125 -5.37 -3.18 -16.04
C PRO A 125 -5.24 -3.58 -14.57
N SER A 126 -4.02 -3.62 -14.04
CA SER A 126 -3.71 -3.99 -12.65
C SER A 126 -4.33 -3.04 -11.61
N TRP A 127 -4.85 -1.86 -12.03
CA TRP A 127 -5.60 -0.96 -11.15
C TRP A 127 -6.78 -1.63 -10.44
N LYS A 128 -7.46 -2.59 -11.09
CA LYS A 128 -8.61 -3.31 -10.50
C LYS A 128 -8.22 -4.19 -9.33
N PHE A 129 -7.02 -4.76 -9.38
CA PHE A 129 -6.50 -5.54 -8.28
C PHE A 129 -6.14 -4.63 -7.11
N TYR A 130 -5.46 -3.53 -7.41
CA TYR A 130 -5.03 -2.60 -6.39
C TYR A 130 -6.21 -1.86 -5.72
N SER A 131 -7.28 -1.54 -6.46
CA SER A 131 -8.50 -0.96 -5.89
C SER A 131 -9.19 -1.90 -4.89
N ARG A 132 -9.12 -3.22 -5.07
CA ARG A 132 -9.62 -4.20 -4.09
C ARG A 132 -8.82 -4.17 -2.79
N GLN A 133 -7.49 -4.06 -2.86
CA GLN A 133 -6.67 -3.93 -1.65
C GLN A 133 -7.01 -2.64 -0.88
N LEU A 134 -7.24 -1.54 -1.59
CA LEU A 134 -7.65 -0.27 -0.98
C LEU A 134 -9.05 -0.38 -0.35
N ALA A 135 -10.02 -1.02 -1.04
CA ALA A 135 -11.34 -1.28 -0.50
C ALA A 135 -11.30 -2.18 0.74
N ALA A 136 -10.45 -3.20 0.73
CA ALA A 136 -10.21 -4.05 1.89
C ALA A 136 -9.64 -3.24 3.08
N ALA A 137 -8.66 -2.35 2.85
CA ALA A 137 -8.12 -1.48 3.90
C ALA A 137 -9.19 -0.57 4.51
N VAL A 138 -10.13 -0.08 3.70
CA VAL A 138 -11.28 0.72 4.17
C VAL A 138 -12.22 -0.13 5.01
N ALA A 139 -12.60 -1.31 4.52
CA ALA A 139 -13.56 -2.20 5.17
C ALA A 139 -13.03 -2.77 6.49
N LEU A 140 -11.78 -3.26 6.49
CA LEU A 140 -11.09 -3.82 7.64
C LEU A 140 -10.63 -2.75 8.63
N ARG A 141 -10.49 -1.49 8.18
CA ARG A 141 -9.91 -0.39 8.96
C ARG A 141 -8.55 -0.76 9.55
N ALA A 142 -7.76 -1.50 8.79
CA ALA A 142 -6.47 -2.04 9.20
C ALA A 142 -5.43 -1.80 8.09
N PRO A 143 -4.14 -1.60 8.44
CA PRO A 143 -3.09 -1.51 7.44
C PRO A 143 -2.96 -2.83 6.67
N ILE A 144 -2.57 -2.72 5.41
CA ILE A 144 -2.34 -3.88 4.53
C ILE A 144 -0.94 -3.76 3.95
N TYR A 145 -0.21 -4.86 3.95
CA TYR A 145 1.06 -4.99 3.24
C TYR A 145 0.91 -5.93 2.05
N SER A 146 1.52 -5.59 0.91
CA SER A 146 1.55 -6.47 -0.25
C SER A 146 2.86 -6.40 -1.06
N GLU A 147 3.20 -7.52 -1.70
CA GLU A 147 4.28 -7.66 -2.67
C GLU A 147 3.77 -8.39 -3.90
N ASN A 148 3.88 -7.80 -5.08
CA ASN A 148 3.64 -8.53 -6.33
C ASN A 148 4.53 -8.02 -7.45
N ASN A 149 4.72 -8.85 -8.47
CA ASN A 149 5.49 -8.44 -9.64
C ASN A 149 4.73 -7.32 -10.36
N ALA A 150 5.47 -6.41 -10.98
CA ALA A 150 4.88 -5.49 -11.94
C ALA A 150 4.29 -6.29 -13.11
N ASP A 151 3.27 -5.71 -13.75
CA ASP A 151 2.78 -6.20 -15.03
C ASP A 151 3.97 -6.27 -16.01
N TYR A 152 4.06 -7.36 -16.78
CA TYR A 152 5.14 -7.56 -17.74
C TYR A 152 5.23 -6.44 -18.79
N GLN A 153 4.12 -5.75 -19.09
CA GLN A 153 4.08 -4.57 -19.95
C GLN A 153 4.71 -3.33 -19.29
N VAL A 154 4.76 -3.29 -17.96
CA VAL A 154 5.38 -2.21 -17.18
C VAL A 154 6.85 -2.51 -16.93
N SER A 155 7.17 -3.68 -16.37
CA SER A 155 8.54 -4.13 -16.18
C SER A 155 8.62 -5.60 -15.79
N VAL A 156 9.58 -6.32 -16.38
CA VAL A 156 9.87 -7.72 -16.01
C VAL A 156 10.78 -7.84 -14.77
N MET A 157 11.41 -6.73 -14.36
CA MET A 157 12.45 -6.68 -13.33
C MET A 157 11.96 -6.06 -12.02
N ILE A 158 10.71 -5.59 -11.94
CA ILE A 158 10.21 -4.86 -10.78
C ILE A 158 9.23 -5.72 -10.00
N LYS A 159 9.42 -5.72 -8.68
CA LYS A 159 8.41 -6.11 -7.70
C LYS A 159 7.94 -4.83 -6.99
N TRP A 160 6.64 -4.66 -6.85
CA TRP A 160 6.03 -3.59 -6.08
C TRP A 160 5.84 -4.04 -4.64
N CYS A 161 6.47 -3.35 -3.71
CA CYS A 161 6.21 -3.53 -2.28
C CYS A 161 5.36 -2.35 -1.78
N ARG A 162 4.18 -2.64 -1.26
CA ARG A 162 3.19 -1.63 -0.85
C ARG A 162 2.82 -1.79 0.61
N LEU A 163 2.75 -0.67 1.31
CA LEU A 163 2.16 -0.57 2.64
C LEU A 163 1.03 0.46 2.60
N LEU A 164 -0.20 0.00 2.81
CA LEU A 164 -1.43 0.78 2.81
C LEU A 164 -1.80 1.12 4.25
N LEU A 165 -1.94 2.41 4.54
CA LEU A 165 -2.14 2.95 5.89
C LEU A 165 -3.44 3.76 5.92
N PRO A 166 -4.57 3.18 6.34
CA PRO A 166 -5.87 3.87 6.34
C PRO A 166 -5.89 4.99 7.38
N MET A 167 -6.59 6.07 7.05
CA MET A 167 -6.72 7.27 7.86
C MET A 167 -8.15 7.79 7.80
N VAL A 168 -8.57 8.51 8.85
CA VAL A 168 -9.97 8.92 9.01
C VAL A 168 -10.18 10.42 9.03
N ASP A 169 -11.36 10.84 8.61
CA ASP A 169 -11.86 12.20 8.80
C ASP A 169 -12.32 12.46 10.25
N ALA A 170 -12.81 13.67 10.51
CA ALA A 170 -13.35 14.05 11.82
C ALA A 170 -14.58 13.23 12.26
N LYS A 171 -15.25 12.53 11.33
CA LYS A 171 -16.39 11.65 11.60
C LYS A 171 -15.97 10.19 11.83
N GLY A 172 -14.67 9.89 11.72
CA GLY A 172 -14.14 8.53 11.84
C GLY A 172 -14.27 7.67 10.57
N THR A 173 -14.69 8.27 9.46
CA THR A 173 -14.81 7.59 8.15
C THR A 173 -13.44 7.53 7.50
N VAL A 174 -13.06 6.38 6.93
CA VAL A 174 -11.78 6.29 6.19
C VAL A 174 -11.89 7.15 4.93
N ASP A 175 -11.20 8.29 4.93
CA ASP A 175 -11.27 9.26 3.84
C ASP A 175 -9.93 9.40 3.10
N ARG A 176 -8.84 8.92 3.68
CA ARG A 176 -7.53 8.82 3.04
C ARG A 176 -6.88 7.48 3.32
N ILE A 177 -6.08 7.04 2.37
CA ILE A 177 -5.13 5.94 2.54
C ILE A 177 -3.78 6.48 2.12
N LEU A 178 -2.85 6.52 3.08
CA LEU A 178 -1.45 6.80 2.79
C LEU A 178 -0.82 5.50 2.30
N VAL A 179 -0.17 5.54 1.14
CA VAL A 179 0.45 4.35 0.55
C VAL A 179 1.92 4.61 0.34
N ALA A 180 2.75 3.80 0.98
CA ALA A 180 4.16 3.74 0.71
C ALA A 180 4.44 2.65 -0.34
N ILE A 181 4.79 3.04 -1.55
CA ILE A 181 5.07 2.15 -2.68
C ILE A 181 6.55 2.20 -3.04
N VAL A 182 7.20 1.04 -3.02
CA VAL A 182 8.63 0.94 -3.30
C VAL A 182 8.83 -0.07 -4.44
N PRO A 183 9.38 0.36 -5.59
CA PRO A 183 9.88 -0.57 -6.60
C PRO A 183 11.17 -1.22 -6.10
N VAL A 184 11.22 -2.54 -6.10
CA VAL A 184 12.44 -3.31 -5.81
C VAL A 184 12.77 -4.22 -6.99
N ASN A 185 14.04 -4.56 -7.15
CA ASN A 185 14.43 -5.50 -8.19
C ASN A 185 13.88 -6.89 -7.84
N ARG A 186 13.15 -7.50 -8.77
CA ARG A 186 12.51 -8.82 -8.64
C ARG A 186 13.50 -9.92 -8.27
N ASN A 187 14.76 -9.79 -8.70
CA ASN A 187 15.83 -10.76 -8.45
C ASN A 187 16.68 -10.43 -7.23
N GLN A 188 16.40 -9.32 -6.53
CA GLN A 188 17.14 -8.94 -5.34
C GLN A 188 16.62 -9.72 -4.14
N GLU A 189 17.43 -10.67 -3.66
CA GLU A 189 17.27 -11.23 -2.31
C GLU A 189 17.76 -10.22 -1.27
N ARG A 190 17.27 -10.31 -0.03
CA ARG A 190 17.67 -9.41 1.08
C ARG A 190 19.20 -9.27 1.09
N ALA A 191 19.70 -8.03 1.00
CA ALA A 191 21.11 -7.78 1.34
C ALA A 191 21.28 -8.19 2.81
N SER A 192 22.08 -9.24 3.01
CA SER A 192 22.41 -9.85 4.30
C SER A 192 23.11 -8.89 5.25
#